data_AF-A0A0F8RPC7-F1
#
_entry.id   AF-A0A0F8RPC7-F1
#
_cell.length_a   1.000
_cell.length_b   1.000
_cell.length_c   1.000
_cell.angle_alpha   90.00
_cell.angle_beta   90.00
_cell.angle_gamma   90.00
#
_symmetry.space_group_name_H-M   'P 1'
#
loop_
_entity.id
_entity.type
_entity.pdbx_description
1 polymer ?
#
loop_
_entity_poly.entity_id
_entity_poly.type
_entity_poly.pdbx_seq_one_letter_code
_entity_poly.pdbx_strand_id
1 'polypeptide(L)'
;MMLPGVPKIFKARPGSHSPFEKAMTVLGTLPMFLFPVYWLIRDLLLLGAYIVAWALFFLTARRYACVRCINFECPVNRVSVGVKEEFKKRDGFPGNIEVSKEEFWAAGSGRCTSLRVKHEFKDFLYWNFVTLTILFSAGLAIGISSTGWLLAYIFIAFFHFGILEQRFFCTHCPYFVRGEKCLRCMMNWGWPRHFKPRPHPPGKFDIAITSLGFMILIFFPLPFLLEIPFLLGTYLVSISVFLLTIWRYECGRCIYFECPFNRVPAEVRKEFEKKDFERMILK
;
A
#
# COMPACT_ATOMS: atom_id res chain seq x y z
N MET A 1 0.02 -5.30 -16.11
CA MET A 1 -1.11 -5.63 -17.01
C MET A 1 -0.86 -4.86 -18.29
N MET A 2 -0.72 -5.55 -19.43
CA MET A 2 -0.72 -4.86 -20.72
C MET A 2 -2.14 -4.34 -20.98
N LEU A 3 -2.26 -3.13 -21.49
CA LEU A 3 -3.54 -2.56 -21.89
C LEU A 3 -4.19 -3.49 -22.91
N PRO A 4 -5.48 -3.84 -22.76
CA PRO A 4 -6.18 -4.61 -23.79
C PRO A 4 -6.14 -3.81 -25.11
N GLY A 5 -5.68 -4.44 -26.19
CA GLY A 5 -5.61 -3.84 -27.52
C GLY A 5 -4.21 -3.41 -28.00
N VAL A 6 -3.14 -3.62 -27.22
CA VAL A 6 -1.78 -3.39 -27.74
C VAL A 6 -1.43 -4.48 -28.76
N PRO A 7 -1.10 -4.14 -30.02
CA PRO A 7 -0.74 -5.13 -31.03
C PRO A 7 0.50 -5.91 -30.59
N LYS A 8 0.44 -7.23 -30.69
CA LYS A 8 1.58 -8.12 -30.40
C LYS A 8 2.59 -8.00 -31.54
N ILE A 9 3.58 -7.14 -31.37
CA ILE A 9 4.68 -6.96 -32.34
C ILE A 9 5.55 -8.22 -32.43
N PHE A 10 5.67 -8.97 -31.32
CA PHE A 10 6.50 -10.17 -31.23
C PHE A 10 5.67 -11.39 -30.86
N LYS A 11 6.09 -12.57 -31.35
CA LYS A 11 5.51 -13.86 -30.95
C LYS A 11 5.78 -14.12 -29.46
N ALA A 12 4.82 -14.76 -28.79
CA ALA A 12 5.01 -15.19 -27.42
C ALA A 12 6.12 -16.26 -27.35
N ARG A 13 7.07 -16.09 -26.44
CA ARG A 13 8.09 -17.08 -26.10
C ARG A 13 7.90 -17.55 -24.66
N PRO A 14 6.93 -18.44 -24.39
CA PRO A 14 6.75 -19.01 -23.06
C PRO A 14 7.91 -19.96 -22.77
N GLY A 15 8.72 -19.63 -21.76
CA GLY A 15 9.92 -20.39 -21.42
C GLY A 15 10.79 -19.62 -20.42
N SER A 16 11.87 -20.26 -19.94
CA SER A 16 12.83 -19.59 -19.07
C SER A 16 13.64 -18.55 -19.85
N HIS A 17 13.93 -17.42 -19.20
CA HIS A 17 14.78 -16.41 -19.81
C HIS A 17 16.21 -16.92 -19.96
N SER A 18 16.76 -16.79 -21.16
CA SER A 18 18.19 -17.06 -21.37
C SER A 18 19.05 -16.08 -20.56
N PRO A 19 20.30 -16.42 -20.21
CA PRO A 19 21.22 -15.49 -19.54
C PRO A 19 21.37 -14.17 -20.30
N PHE A 20 21.37 -14.22 -21.63
CA PHE A 20 21.40 -13.05 -22.50
C PHE A 20 20.15 -12.18 -22.35
N GLU A 21 18.95 -12.77 -22.33
CA GLU A 21 17.70 -12.01 -22.13
C GLU A 21 17.64 -11.34 -20.75
N LYS A 22 18.13 -12.02 -19.71
CA LYS A 22 18.26 -11.44 -18.37
C LYS A 22 19.22 -10.24 -18.38
N ALA A 23 20.38 -10.39 -19.02
CA ALA A 23 21.37 -9.31 -19.15
C ALA A 23 20.80 -8.11 -19.94
N MET A 24 20.14 -8.36 -21.08
CA MET A 24 19.51 -7.31 -21.89
C MET A 24 18.39 -6.60 -21.13
N THR A 25 17.61 -7.32 -20.31
CA THR A 25 16.59 -6.71 -19.45
C THR A 25 17.23 -5.75 -18.46
N VAL A 26 18.31 -6.15 -17.79
CA VAL A 26 19.04 -5.30 -16.84
C VAL A 26 19.65 -4.08 -17.56
N LEU A 27 20.35 -4.31 -18.67
CA LEU A 27 20.97 -3.25 -19.46
C LEU A 27 19.95 -2.27 -20.05
N GLY A 28 18.77 -2.74 -20.45
CA GLY A 28 17.68 -1.87 -20.90
C GLY A 28 17.05 -1.07 -19.76
N THR A 29 16.97 -1.66 -18.56
CA THR A 29 16.44 -0.94 -17.39
C THR A 29 17.40 0.12 -16.88
N LEU A 30 18.71 -0.13 -16.80
CA LEU A 30 19.71 0.76 -16.19
C LEU A 30 19.63 2.22 -16.70
N PRO A 31 19.60 2.50 -18.02
CA PRO A 31 19.45 3.85 -18.53
C PRO A 31 18.16 4.53 -18.07
N MET A 32 17.05 3.81 -17.95
CA MET A 32 15.78 4.38 -17.48
C MET A 32 15.90 4.98 -16.06
N PHE A 33 16.72 4.38 -15.21
CA PHE A 33 16.96 4.83 -13.82
C PHE A 33 18.12 5.82 -13.72
N LEU A 34 19.19 5.63 -14.50
CA LEU A 34 20.41 6.43 -14.36
C LEU A 34 20.39 7.69 -15.22
N PHE A 35 19.69 7.68 -16.36
CA PHE A 35 19.66 8.83 -17.27
C PHE A 35 19.08 10.09 -16.60
N PRO A 36 17.96 10.03 -15.84
CA PRO A 36 17.47 11.21 -15.14
C PRO A 36 18.42 11.72 -14.05
N VAL A 37 19.23 10.86 -13.43
CA VAL A 37 20.16 11.24 -12.34
C VAL A 37 21.16 12.30 -12.81
N TYR A 38 21.64 12.21 -14.05
CA TYR A 38 22.56 13.19 -14.63
C TYR A 38 22.04 14.63 -14.50
N TRP A 39 20.75 14.84 -14.76
CA TRP A 39 20.10 16.14 -14.70
C TRP A 39 19.73 16.53 -13.27
N LEU A 40 19.32 15.55 -12.47
CA LEU A 40 18.86 15.76 -11.10
C LEU A 40 19.98 16.08 -10.11
N ILE A 41 21.24 15.74 -10.40
CA ILE A 41 22.38 16.07 -9.52
C ILE A 41 22.48 17.58 -9.23
N ARG A 42 21.98 18.43 -10.14
CA ARG A 42 21.99 19.90 -9.96
C ARG A 42 20.97 20.39 -8.93
N ASP A 43 19.98 19.58 -8.59
CA ASP A 43 18.93 19.90 -7.62
C ASP A 43 18.80 18.72 -6.64
N LEU A 44 19.43 18.86 -5.48
CA LEU A 44 19.48 17.81 -4.46
C LEU A 44 18.07 17.43 -3.95
N LEU A 45 17.12 18.36 -3.98
CA LEU A 45 15.75 18.12 -3.56
C LEU A 45 15.01 17.25 -4.58
N LEU A 46 15.14 17.55 -5.88
CA LEU A 46 14.58 16.72 -6.95
C LEU A 46 15.27 15.35 -7.04
N LEU A 47 16.59 15.29 -6.84
CA LEU A 47 17.32 14.01 -6.76
C LEU A 47 16.82 13.16 -5.59
N GLY A 48 16.64 13.77 -4.42
CA GLY A 48 16.07 13.11 -3.25
C GLY A 48 14.66 12.56 -3.51
N ALA A 49 13.79 13.39 -4.11
CA ALA A 49 12.43 12.98 -4.47
C ALA A 49 12.43 11.81 -5.47
N TYR A 50 13.32 11.83 -6.47
CA TYR A 50 13.47 10.76 -7.45
C TYR A 50 13.91 9.43 -6.82
N ILE A 51 14.89 9.47 -5.91
CA ILE A 51 15.35 8.28 -5.17
C ILE A 51 14.22 7.70 -4.31
N VAL A 52 13.49 8.56 -3.59
CA VAL A 52 12.35 8.14 -2.76
C VAL A 52 11.24 7.53 -3.61
N ALA A 53 10.92 8.13 -4.77
CA ALA A 53 9.90 7.62 -5.68
C ALA A 53 10.24 6.21 -6.19
N TRP A 54 11.50 5.97 -6.58
CA TRP A 54 11.92 4.63 -7.01
C TRP A 54 11.96 3.61 -5.87
N ALA A 55 12.43 4.02 -4.69
CA ALA A 55 12.38 3.17 -3.50
C ALA A 55 10.93 2.75 -3.20
N LEU A 56 9.99 3.69 -3.21
CA LEU A 56 8.55 3.44 -3.05
C LEU A 56 7.99 2.52 -4.13
N PHE A 57 8.34 2.74 -5.40
CA PHE A 57 7.93 1.89 -6.52
C PHE A 57 8.38 0.44 -6.30
N PHE A 58 9.67 0.22 -6.04
CA PHE A 58 10.20 -1.12 -5.84
C PHE A 58 9.64 -1.78 -4.59
N LEU A 59 9.47 -1.04 -3.49
CA LEU A 59 8.84 -1.57 -2.28
C LEU A 59 7.39 -1.99 -2.57
N THR A 60 6.61 -1.16 -3.26
CA THR A 60 5.24 -1.48 -3.68
C THR A 60 5.22 -2.74 -4.54
N ALA A 61 6.06 -2.80 -5.58
CA ALA A 61 6.13 -3.93 -6.49
C ALA A 61 6.55 -5.21 -5.76
N ARG A 62 7.64 -5.17 -4.98
CA ARG A 62 8.20 -6.31 -4.24
C ARG A 62 7.25 -6.80 -3.15
N ARG A 63 6.49 -5.91 -2.50
CA ARG A 63 5.52 -6.22 -1.45
C ARG A 63 4.18 -6.76 -1.98
N TYR A 64 3.67 -6.20 -3.09
CA TYR A 64 2.29 -6.48 -3.53
C TYR A 64 2.15 -7.22 -4.85
N ALA A 65 3.04 -6.99 -5.81
CA ALA A 65 2.96 -7.61 -7.14
C ALA A 65 3.84 -8.88 -7.20
N CYS A 66 5.10 -8.79 -6.77
CA CYS A 66 6.09 -9.85 -6.93
C CYS A 66 5.77 -11.12 -6.13
N VAL A 67 5.08 -11.00 -5.00
CA VAL A 67 4.66 -12.13 -4.14
C VAL A 67 3.51 -12.95 -4.72
N ARG A 68 2.82 -12.43 -5.75
CA ARG A 68 1.71 -13.06 -6.47
C ARG A 68 1.90 -12.78 -7.96
N CYS A 69 3.10 -13.11 -8.42
CA CYS A 69 3.46 -13.09 -9.83
C CYS A 69 3.61 -14.55 -10.29
N ILE A 70 2.82 -14.94 -11.29
CA ILE A 70 2.85 -16.30 -11.86
C ILE A 70 4.11 -16.55 -12.71
N ASN A 71 4.84 -15.50 -13.10
CA ASN A 71 6.11 -15.65 -13.80
C ASN A 71 7.22 -15.96 -12.80
N PHE A 72 7.41 -17.24 -12.51
CA PHE A 72 8.45 -17.73 -11.58
C PHE A 72 9.89 -17.49 -12.05
N GLU A 73 10.09 -17.17 -13.33
CA GLU A 73 11.39 -16.84 -13.92
C GLU A 73 11.73 -15.34 -13.83
N CYS A 74 10.79 -14.51 -13.36
CA CYS A 74 11.02 -13.09 -13.16
C CYS A 74 12.11 -12.87 -12.09
N PRO A 75 13.16 -12.08 -12.36
CA PRO A 75 14.28 -11.87 -11.43
C PRO A 75 13.88 -11.27 -10.07
N VAL A 76 12.73 -10.58 -10.01
CA VAL A 76 12.20 -9.97 -8.79
C VAL A 76 11.03 -10.74 -8.19
N ASN A 77 10.72 -11.96 -8.69
CA ASN A 77 9.67 -12.81 -8.15
C ASN A 77 9.93 -13.12 -6.66
N ARG A 78 8.87 -13.08 -5.85
CA ARG A 78 8.91 -13.32 -4.40
C ARG A 78 7.82 -14.29 -3.94
N VAL A 79 7.27 -15.11 -4.86
CA VAL A 79 6.31 -16.15 -4.49
C VAL A 79 7.01 -17.17 -3.59
N SER A 80 6.32 -17.63 -2.55
CA SER A 80 6.87 -18.63 -1.62
C SER A 80 7.08 -19.97 -2.32
N VAL A 81 8.09 -20.72 -1.88
CA VAL A 81 8.41 -22.05 -2.43
C VAL A 81 7.20 -22.98 -2.35
N GLY A 82 6.47 -22.96 -1.23
CA GLY A 82 5.26 -23.78 -1.06
C GLY A 82 4.19 -23.51 -2.11
N VAL A 83 3.89 -22.23 -2.40
CA VAL A 83 2.91 -21.85 -3.45
C VAL A 83 3.44 -22.20 -4.84
N LYS A 84 4.74 -22.05 -5.09
CA LYS A 84 5.36 -22.44 -6.36
C LYS A 84 5.24 -23.95 -6.61
N GLU A 85 5.49 -24.77 -5.58
CA GLU A 85 5.37 -26.22 -5.68
C GLU A 85 3.91 -26.69 -5.78
N GLU A 86 2.98 -26.03 -5.07
CA GLU A 86 1.54 -26.30 -5.19
C GLU A 86 1.02 -25.98 -6.61
N PHE A 87 1.45 -24.86 -7.19
CA PHE A 87 1.10 -24.47 -8.54
C PHE A 87 1.61 -25.49 -9.57
N LYS A 88 2.87 -25.94 -9.44
CA LYS A 88 3.43 -27.01 -10.29
C LYS A 88 2.72 -28.35 -10.15
N LYS A 89 2.20 -28.67 -8.96
CA LYS A 89 1.43 -29.91 -8.72
C LYS A 89 0.03 -29.86 -9.31
N ARG A 90 -0.59 -28.68 -9.37
CA ARG A 90 -1.88 -28.46 -10.05
C ARG A 90 -1.75 -28.57 -11.56
N ASP A 91 -0.72 -27.94 -12.13
CA ASP A 91 -0.51 -27.86 -13.57
C ASP A 91 0.39 -29.00 -14.07
N GLY A 92 0.09 -30.26 -13.71
CA GLY A 92 0.83 -31.42 -14.23
C GLY A 92 1.10 -31.26 -15.73
N PHE A 93 2.36 -31.01 -16.10
CA PHE A 93 2.76 -30.62 -17.46
C PHE A 93 2.25 -31.67 -18.45
N PRO A 94 1.46 -31.27 -19.46
CA PRO A 94 2.05 -31.19 -20.79
C PRO A 94 1.63 -29.93 -21.56
N GLY A 95 2.42 -29.63 -22.60
CA GLY A 95 2.33 -28.42 -23.40
C GLY A 95 0.97 -28.17 -24.06
N ASN A 96 0.80 -26.91 -24.49
CA ASN A 96 -0.38 -26.31 -25.13
C ASN A 96 -1.51 -25.97 -24.17
N ILE A 97 -1.21 -25.14 -23.18
CA ILE A 97 -2.22 -24.61 -22.28
C ILE A 97 -2.88 -23.36 -22.93
N GLU A 98 -3.90 -23.56 -23.77
CA GLU A 98 -4.95 -22.56 -23.98
C GLU A 98 -5.70 -22.42 -22.64
N VAL A 99 -5.11 -21.68 -21.69
CA VAL A 99 -5.78 -21.37 -20.42
C VAL A 99 -6.98 -20.49 -20.76
N SER A 100 -8.19 -21.01 -20.54
CA SER A 100 -9.42 -20.24 -20.71
C SER A 100 -9.31 -18.94 -19.90
N LYS A 101 -9.74 -17.84 -20.52
CA LYS A 101 -9.64 -16.50 -19.95
C LYS A 101 -10.36 -16.40 -18.59
N GLU A 102 -11.25 -17.33 -18.27
CA GLU A 102 -12.02 -17.37 -17.02
C GLU A 102 -11.25 -18.07 -15.90
N GLU A 103 -10.53 -19.16 -16.18
CA GLU A 103 -9.65 -19.84 -15.20
C GLU A 103 -8.45 -18.99 -14.80
N PHE A 104 -7.90 -18.18 -15.73
CA PHE A 104 -6.79 -17.27 -15.42
C PHE A 104 -7.19 -16.18 -14.42
N TRP A 105 -8.46 -15.77 -14.43
CA TRP A 105 -9.01 -14.82 -13.45
C TRP A 105 -9.43 -15.52 -12.15
N ALA A 106 -9.92 -16.76 -12.22
CA ALA A 106 -10.28 -17.55 -11.05
C ALA A 106 -9.05 -18.03 -10.24
N ALA A 107 -7.95 -18.43 -10.89
CA ALA A 107 -6.71 -18.82 -10.21
C ALA A 107 -6.03 -17.63 -9.49
N GLY A 108 -6.25 -16.40 -9.98
CA GLY A 108 -5.84 -15.17 -9.30
C GLY A 108 -6.83 -14.68 -8.23
N SER A 109 -8.01 -15.30 -8.13
CA SER A 109 -9.13 -14.83 -7.32
C SER A 109 -9.53 -15.86 -6.26
N GLY A 110 -9.13 -15.58 -5.03
CA GLY A 110 -10.16 -15.53 -3.98
C GLY A 110 -10.17 -16.62 -2.91
N ARG A 111 -9.45 -17.75 -3.01
CA ARG A 111 -9.55 -18.81 -1.98
C ARG A 111 -8.39 -18.93 -0.99
N CYS A 112 -7.33 -18.14 -1.13
CA CYS A 112 -6.24 -18.10 -0.15
C CYS A 112 -5.76 -16.66 0.13
N THR A 113 -6.70 -15.73 0.31
CA THR A 113 -6.36 -14.38 0.73
C THR A 113 -6.11 -14.40 2.24
N SER A 114 -4.88 -14.73 2.64
CA SER A 114 -4.47 -14.63 4.06
C SER A 114 -4.81 -13.23 4.59
N LEU A 115 -5.65 -13.19 5.62
CA LEU A 115 -5.99 -11.97 6.35
C LEU A 115 -4.73 -11.43 7.02
N ARG A 116 -4.59 -10.11 7.03
CA ARG A 116 -3.47 -9.47 7.70
C ARG A 116 -3.77 -9.40 9.19
N VAL A 117 -3.18 -10.30 9.96
CA VAL A 117 -3.42 -10.38 11.41
C VAL A 117 -2.40 -9.54 12.20
N LYS A 118 -1.23 -9.25 11.61
CA LYS A 118 -0.16 -8.47 12.21
C LYS A 118 0.52 -7.61 11.14
N HIS A 119 0.92 -6.41 11.54
CA HIS A 119 1.78 -5.54 10.75
C HIS A 119 3.24 -5.70 11.18
N GLU A 120 4.17 -5.53 10.25
CA GLU A 120 5.59 -5.44 10.51
C GLU A 120 6.08 -3.99 10.42
N PHE A 121 7.27 -3.71 10.97
CA PHE A 121 7.87 -2.37 10.87
C PHE A 121 8.06 -1.91 9.41
N LYS A 122 8.26 -2.85 8.48
CA LYS A 122 8.33 -2.56 7.04
C LYS A 122 7.01 -2.06 6.47
N ASP A 123 5.86 -2.50 7.02
CA ASP A 123 4.54 -1.95 6.69
C ASP A 123 4.51 -0.48 7.06
N PHE A 124 4.92 -0.19 8.30
CA PHE A 124 4.96 1.16 8.84
C PHE A 124 5.81 2.11 8.01
N LEU A 125 7.06 1.72 7.70
CA LEU A 125 7.94 2.52 6.86
C LEU A 125 7.33 2.79 5.50
N TYR A 126 6.81 1.76 4.84
CA TYR A 126 6.19 1.89 3.52
C TYR A 126 5.04 2.92 3.53
N TRP A 127 4.10 2.75 4.45
CA TRP A 127 2.93 3.60 4.53
C TRP A 127 3.27 5.03 4.97
N ASN A 128 4.24 5.21 5.86
CA ASN A 128 4.71 6.54 6.24
C ASN A 128 5.43 7.24 5.10
N PHE A 129 6.24 6.55 4.29
CA PHE A 129 6.83 7.17 3.10
C PHE A 129 5.78 7.59 2.08
N VAL A 130 4.74 6.78 1.85
CA VAL A 130 3.63 7.17 0.95
C VAL A 130 2.91 8.40 1.51
N THR A 131 2.52 8.41 2.77
CA THR A 131 1.86 9.55 3.43
C THR A 131 2.76 10.79 3.44
N LEU A 132 4.06 10.62 3.66
CA LEU A 132 5.03 11.72 3.65
C LEU A 132 5.06 12.42 2.29
N THR A 133 4.89 11.73 1.15
CA THR A 133 4.81 12.42 -0.15
C THR A 133 3.63 13.39 -0.25
N ILE A 134 2.49 13.06 0.38
CA ILE A 134 1.30 13.92 0.46
C ILE A 134 1.59 15.11 1.37
N LEU A 135 2.08 14.85 2.58
CA LEU A 135 2.36 15.90 3.56
C LEU A 135 3.48 16.83 3.12
N PHE A 136 4.50 16.32 2.42
CA PHE A 136 5.62 17.10 1.92
C PHE A 136 5.20 18.05 0.81
N SER A 137 4.40 17.60 -0.17
CA SER A 137 3.90 18.48 -1.24
C SER A 137 2.99 19.58 -0.69
N ALA A 138 2.10 19.26 0.26
CA ALA A 138 1.30 20.25 0.98
C ALA A 138 2.16 21.22 1.80
N GLY A 139 3.08 20.70 2.61
CA GLY A 139 3.95 21.49 3.48
C GLY A 139 4.88 22.42 2.70
N LEU A 140 5.40 21.97 1.55
CA LEU A 140 6.24 22.81 0.69
C LEU A 140 5.43 23.96 0.08
N ALA A 141 4.23 23.69 -0.43
CA ALA A 141 3.36 24.73 -0.99
C ALA A 141 2.99 25.79 0.05
N ILE A 142 2.59 25.35 1.26
CA ILE A 142 2.27 26.26 2.36
C ILE A 142 3.53 27.02 2.82
N GLY A 143 4.67 26.34 2.96
CA GLY A 143 5.91 26.92 3.45
C GLY A 143 6.52 27.98 2.54
N ILE A 144 6.34 27.85 1.22
CA ILE A 144 6.71 28.90 0.25
C ILE A 144 5.89 30.17 0.47
N SER A 145 4.62 30.03 0.83
CA SER A 145 3.72 31.16 1.07
C SER A 145 3.88 31.78 2.46
N SER A 146 3.91 30.96 3.51
CA SER A 146 3.96 31.43 4.90
C SER A 146 4.44 30.36 5.88
N THR A 147 5.47 30.70 6.65
CA THR A 147 5.95 29.91 7.78
C THR A 147 4.87 29.72 8.86
N GLY A 148 4.03 30.74 9.09
CA GLY A 148 2.96 30.67 10.11
C GLY A 148 1.90 29.63 9.76
N TRP A 149 1.43 29.63 8.52
CA TRP A 149 0.49 28.63 8.03
C TRP A 149 1.08 27.23 7.96
N LEU A 150 2.40 27.10 7.70
CA LEU A 150 3.09 25.82 7.74
C LEU A 150 3.08 25.23 9.16
N LEU A 151 3.40 26.05 10.17
CA LEU A 151 3.34 25.61 11.58
C LEU A 151 1.92 25.22 11.99
N ALA A 152 0.91 25.98 11.55
CA ALA A 152 -0.49 25.62 11.77
C ALA A 152 -0.84 24.27 11.13
N TYR A 153 -0.39 24.02 9.89
CA TYR A 153 -0.64 22.76 9.20
C TYR A 153 0.04 21.57 9.90
N ILE A 154 1.29 21.72 10.32
CA ILE A 154 2.02 20.70 11.09
C ILE A 154 1.27 20.40 12.40
N PHE A 155 0.81 21.43 13.10
CA PHE A 155 0.01 21.27 14.32
C PHE A 155 -1.30 20.51 14.04
N ILE A 156 -2.03 20.87 12.99
CA ILE A 156 -3.28 20.17 12.60
C ILE A 156 -2.98 18.69 12.29
N ALA A 157 -1.91 18.39 11.55
CA ALA A 157 -1.51 17.02 11.23
C ALA A 157 -1.17 16.22 12.49
N PHE A 158 -0.33 16.78 13.35
CA PHE A 158 0.04 16.14 14.62
C PHE A 158 -1.17 15.90 15.52
N PHE A 159 -2.03 16.90 15.67
CA PHE A 159 -3.24 16.80 16.49
C PHE A 159 -4.21 15.75 15.92
N HIS A 160 -4.39 15.71 14.60
CA HIS A 160 -5.25 14.74 13.97
C HIS A 160 -4.74 13.31 14.14
N PHE A 161 -3.53 13.00 13.68
CA PHE A 161 -2.98 11.63 13.71
C PHE A 161 -2.58 11.17 15.12
N GLY A 162 -2.10 12.09 15.96
CA GLY A 162 -1.65 11.79 17.32
C GLY A 162 -2.79 11.66 18.33
N ILE A 163 -3.86 12.45 18.19
CA ILE A 163 -4.92 12.55 19.20
C ILE A 163 -6.29 12.15 18.66
N LEU A 164 -6.79 12.83 17.63
CA LEU A 164 -8.17 12.62 17.15
C LEU A 164 -8.37 11.22 16.56
N GLU A 165 -7.55 10.84 15.58
CA GLU A 165 -7.62 9.53 14.93
C GLU A 165 -7.42 8.41 15.96
N GLN A 166 -6.47 8.58 16.89
CA GLN A 166 -6.24 7.58 17.92
C GLN A 166 -7.47 7.38 18.81
N ARG A 167 -8.05 8.48 19.28
CA ARG A 167 -9.21 8.45 20.19
C ARG A 167 -10.45 7.93 19.50
N PHE A 168 -10.80 8.46 18.34
CA PHE A 168 -12.10 8.22 17.71
C PHE A 168 -12.10 7.03 16.75
N PHE A 169 -10.95 6.64 16.19
CA PHE A 169 -10.90 5.55 15.22
C PHE A 169 -10.02 4.39 15.69
N CYS A 170 -8.77 4.65 16.10
CA CYS A 170 -7.83 3.58 16.43
C CYS A 170 -8.24 2.77 17.66
N THR A 171 -8.89 3.35 18.68
CA THR A 171 -9.33 2.59 19.86
C THR A 171 -10.25 1.42 19.52
N HIS A 172 -10.96 1.49 18.39
CA HIS A 172 -11.88 0.47 17.90
C HIS A 172 -11.19 -0.65 17.10
N CYS A 173 -9.94 -0.42 16.69
CA CYS A 173 -9.22 -1.31 15.80
C CYS A 173 -8.55 -2.48 16.57
N PRO A 174 -8.68 -3.74 16.11
CA PRO A 174 -8.00 -4.89 16.74
C PRO A 174 -6.46 -4.78 16.81
N TYR A 175 -5.84 -4.00 15.92
CA TYR A 175 -4.39 -3.77 15.98
C TYR A 175 -3.97 -2.88 17.16
N PHE A 176 -4.88 -2.06 17.70
CA PHE A 176 -4.62 -1.18 18.83
C PHE A 176 -4.45 -1.95 20.15
N VAL A 177 -5.15 -3.08 20.28
CA VAL A 177 -5.15 -3.93 21.49
C VAL A 177 -3.83 -4.69 21.64
N ARG A 178 -3.16 -5.06 20.54
CA ARG A 178 -1.97 -5.94 20.54
C ARG A 178 -0.68 -5.32 21.07
N GLY A 179 -0.65 -4.02 21.35
CA GLY A 179 0.50 -3.35 21.96
C GLY A 179 0.34 -3.19 23.47
N GLU A 180 1.38 -3.44 24.25
CA GLU A 180 1.34 -3.20 25.71
C GLU A 180 1.35 -1.71 26.05
N LYS A 181 2.30 -0.94 25.50
CA LYS A 181 2.45 0.51 25.75
C LYS A 181 2.50 1.35 24.48
N CYS A 182 2.96 0.78 23.37
CA CYS A 182 3.11 1.44 22.09
C CYS A 182 2.29 0.74 21.00
N LEU A 183 1.83 1.53 20.05
CA LEU A 183 1.06 1.06 18.90
C LEU A 183 1.95 0.27 17.92
N ARG A 184 1.37 -0.76 17.30
CA ARG A 184 2.01 -1.64 16.31
C ARG A 184 1.10 -1.82 15.10
N CYS A 185 0.75 -0.71 14.44
CA CYS A 185 -0.01 -0.71 13.20
C CYS A 185 0.79 -0.11 12.05
N MET A 186 0.26 -0.22 10.82
CA MET A 186 0.93 0.29 9.63
C MET A 186 1.07 1.82 9.56
N MET A 187 0.33 2.59 10.37
CA MET A 187 0.45 4.07 10.38
C MET A 187 1.19 4.58 11.60
N ASN A 188 0.93 3.99 12.77
CA ASN A 188 1.43 4.46 14.06
C ASN A 188 2.26 3.36 14.73
N TRP A 189 3.51 3.19 14.33
CA TRP A 189 4.42 2.22 14.95
C TRP A 189 5.29 2.90 16.01
N GLY A 190 5.31 2.34 17.23
CA GLY A 190 6.09 2.90 18.33
C GLY A 190 5.44 4.10 19.01
N TRP A 191 4.37 4.66 18.44
CA TRP A 191 3.65 5.78 19.05
C TRP A 191 3.03 5.38 20.40
N PRO A 192 3.14 6.21 21.45
CA PRO A 192 2.57 5.91 22.76
C PRO A 192 1.05 5.77 22.68
N ARG A 193 0.51 4.78 23.41
CA ARG A 193 -0.94 4.60 23.50
C ARG A 193 -1.53 5.57 24.52
N HIS A 194 -2.16 6.63 24.05
CA HIS A 194 -2.79 7.65 24.92
C HIS A 194 -4.16 7.25 25.46
N PHE A 195 -4.87 6.33 24.79
CA PHE A 195 -6.27 5.98 25.08
C PHE A 195 -6.46 4.50 25.39
N LYS A 196 -7.53 4.18 26.14
CA LYS A 196 -7.94 2.79 26.40
C LYS A 196 -8.62 2.19 25.17
N PRO A 197 -8.41 0.89 24.86
CA PRO A 197 -9.11 0.23 23.76
C PRO A 197 -10.63 0.18 23.98
N ARG A 198 -11.40 0.28 22.90
CA ARG A 198 -12.87 0.21 22.87
C ARG A 198 -13.28 -0.71 21.71
N PRO A 199 -13.26 -2.05 21.88
CA PRO A 199 -13.40 -2.99 20.77
C PRO A 199 -14.86 -3.16 20.32
N HIS A 200 -15.49 -2.06 19.92
CA HIS A 200 -16.82 -2.04 19.32
C HIS A 200 -16.79 -1.24 18.02
N PRO A 201 -17.79 -1.37 17.14
CA PRO A 201 -17.86 -0.55 15.94
C PRO A 201 -17.85 0.95 16.29
N PRO A 202 -17.21 1.80 15.46
CA PRO A 202 -17.14 3.22 15.70
C PRO A 202 -18.53 3.82 15.55
N GLY A 203 -18.93 4.68 16.49
CA GLY A 203 -20.22 5.37 16.40
C GLY A 203 -20.26 6.35 15.22
N LYS A 204 -21.46 6.78 14.82
CA LYS A 204 -21.62 7.81 13.76
C LYS A 204 -20.84 9.10 14.09
N PHE A 205 -20.81 9.47 15.37
CA PHE A 205 -20.05 10.62 15.87
C PHE A 205 -18.54 10.44 15.71
N ASP A 206 -18.02 9.26 16.07
CA ASP A 206 -16.60 8.93 15.96
C ASP A 206 -16.13 9.03 14.50
N ILE A 207 -16.94 8.47 13.58
CA ILE A 207 -16.69 8.55 12.13
C ILE A 207 -16.74 10.00 11.67
N ALA A 208 -17.78 10.76 12.06
CA ALA A 208 -17.95 12.15 11.62
C ALA A 208 -16.76 13.04 12.03
N ILE A 209 -16.30 12.96 13.29
CA ILE A 209 -15.13 13.73 13.76
C ILE A 209 -13.86 13.32 13.01
N THR A 210 -13.63 12.01 12.88
CA THR A 210 -12.43 11.51 12.21
C THR A 210 -12.42 11.93 10.74
N SER A 211 -13.54 11.78 10.04
CA SER A 211 -13.71 12.20 8.65
C SER A 211 -13.55 13.72 8.47
N LEU A 212 -14.11 14.53 9.37
CA LEU A 212 -13.93 15.98 9.35
C LEU A 212 -12.45 16.35 9.50
N GLY A 213 -11.72 15.69 10.40
CA GLY A 213 -10.29 15.90 10.57
C GLY A 213 -9.49 15.57 9.30
N PHE A 214 -9.80 14.46 8.62
CA PHE A 214 -9.20 14.12 7.33
C PHE A 214 -9.55 15.15 6.25
N MET A 215 -10.80 15.61 6.18
CA MET A 215 -11.20 16.66 5.24
C MET A 215 -10.39 17.93 5.47
N ILE A 216 -10.25 18.38 6.73
CA ILE A 216 -9.44 19.55 7.04
C ILE A 216 -8.00 19.34 6.56
N LEU A 217 -7.37 18.21 6.87
CA LEU A 217 -6.00 17.93 6.43
C LEU A 217 -5.80 17.91 4.92
N ILE A 218 -6.80 17.43 4.19
CA ILE A 218 -6.74 17.29 2.73
C ILE A 218 -7.05 18.61 2.03
N PHE A 219 -8.06 19.35 2.50
CA PHE A 219 -8.53 20.56 1.84
C PHE A 219 -7.79 21.82 2.27
N PHE A 220 -7.26 21.87 3.50
CA PHE A 220 -6.50 23.01 4.01
C PHE A 220 -5.32 23.46 3.12
N PRO A 221 -4.48 22.58 2.56
CA PRO A 221 -3.38 23.01 1.69
C PRO A 221 -3.83 23.47 0.29
N LEU A 222 -5.09 23.26 -0.12
CA LEU A 222 -5.50 23.52 -1.50
C LEU A 222 -5.35 24.96 -1.97
N PRO A 223 -5.69 26.01 -1.20
CA PRO A 223 -5.49 27.39 -1.63
C PRO A 223 -4.04 27.67 -2.02
N PHE A 224 -3.08 27.16 -1.23
CA PHE A 224 -1.65 27.30 -1.49
C PHE A 224 -1.16 26.43 -2.66
N LEU A 225 -1.71 25.21 -2.79
CA LEU A 225 -1.38 24.31 -3.89
C LEU A 225 -1.86 24.85 -5.25
N LEU A 226 -2.99 25.57 -5.29
CA LEU A 226 -3.52 26.16 -6.53
C LEU A 226 -2.58 27.20 -7.15
N GLU A 227 -1.73 27.85 -6.34
CA GLU A 227 -0.71 28.79 -6.81
C GLU A 227 0.49 28.10 -7.48
N ILE A 228 0.70 26.81 -7.19
CA ILE A 228 1.85 26.03 -7.67
C ILE A 228 1.36 24.73 -8.33
N PRO A 229 0.95 24.79 -9.62
CA PRO A 229 0.30 23.67 -10.32
C PRO A 229 1.08 22.35 -10.28
N PHE A 230 2.41 22.41 -10.29
CA PHE A 230 3.26 21.22 -10.20
C PHE A 230 3.12 20.48 -8.85
N LEU A 231 3.06 21.24 -7.74
CA LEU A 231 2.86 20.66 -6.41
C LEU A 231 1.42 20.16 -6.24
N LEU A 232 0.43 20.85 -6.79
CA LEU A 232 -0.95 20.37 -6.83
C LEU A 232 -1.05 19.03 -7.58
N GLY A 233 -0.44 18.93 -8.76
CA GLY A 233 -0.40 17.68 -9.53
C GLY A 233 0.22 16.54 -8.74
N THR A 234 1.36 16.80 -8.10
CA THR A 234 2.05 15.82 -7.24
C THR A 234 1.17 15.40 -6.07
N TYR A 235 0.53 16.35 -5.39
CA TYR A 235 -0.37 16.11 -4.26
C TYR A 235 -1.56 15.22 -4.62
N LEU A 236 -2.27 15.55 -5.72
CA LEU A 236 -3.42 14.77 -6.20
C LEU A 236 -3.04 13.36 -6.63
N VAL A 237 -1.91 13.20 -7.31
CA VAL A 237 -1.38 11.88 -7.70
C VAL A 237 -1.01 11.08 -6.45
N SER A 238 -0.32 11.68 -5.48
CA SER A 238 0.04 11.00 -4.22
C SER A 238 -1.18 10.56 -3.43
N ILE A 239 -2.22 11.40 -3.30
CA ILE A 239 -3.49 10.99 -2.67
C ILE A 239 -4.13 9.82 -3.43
N SER A 240 -4.19 9.91 -4.75
CA SER A 240 -4.78 8.85 -5.59
C SER A 240 -4.03 7.53 -5.41
N VAL A 241 -2.69 7.57 -5.42
CA VAL A 241 -1.85 6.38 -5.16
C VAL A 241 -2.09 5.83 -3.77
N PHE A 242 -2.15 6.67 -2.74
CA PHE A 242 -2.44 6.23 -1.37
C PHE A 242 -3.81 5.54 -1.26
N LEU A 243 -4.87 6.16 -1.78
CA LEU A 243 -6.22 5.60 -1.75
C LEU A 243 -6.32 4.30 -2.55
N LEU A 244 -5.75 4.25 -3.75
CA LEU A 244 -5.78 3.04 -4.57
C LEU A 244 -4.98 1.90 -3.93
N THR A 245 -3.82 2.20 -3.35
CA THR A 245 -2.99 1.18 -2.68
C THR A 245 -3.65 0.64 -1.43
N ILE A 246 -4.28 1.48 -0.60
CA ILE A 246 -4.92 1.02 0.64
C ILE A 246 -6.19 0.21 0.33
N TRP A 247 -7.02 0.71 -0.59
CA TRP A 247 -8.26 0.10 -1.08
C TRP A 247 -8.04 -1.22 -1.83
N ARG A 248 -6.83 -1.44 -2.38
CA ARG A 248 -6.41 -2.68 -3.06
C ARG A 248 -5.68 -3.67 -2.16
N TYR A 249 -4.81 -3.20 -1.27
CA TYR A 249 -3.86 -4.09 -0.58
C TYR A 249 -4.05 -4.25 0.93
N GLU A 250 -4.80 -3.35 1.57
CA GLU A 250 -5.08 -3.41 3.01
C GLU A 250 -6.56 -3.68 3.27
N CYS A 251 -7.47 -2.91 2.66
CA CYS A 251 -8.91 -3.01 2.90
C CYS A 251 -9.48 -4.41 2.66
N GLY A 252 -8.98 -5.13 1.64
CA GLY A 252 -9.40 -6.50 1.33
C GLY A 252 -8.76 -7.60 2.19
N ARG A 253 -7.94 -7.23 3.18
CA ARG A 253 -7.21 -8.18 4.04
C ARG A 253 -7.31 -7.84 5.53
N CYS A 254 -7.84 -6.68 5.88
CA CYS A 254 -7.83 -6.18 7.24
C CYS A 254 -8.76 -6.99 8.15
N ILE A 255 -8.27 -7.39 9.33
CA ILE A 255 -9.07 -8.08 10.36
C ILE A 255 -10.06 -7.17 11.09
N TYR A 256 -10.04 -5.85 10.82
CA TYR A 256 -11.02 -4.93 11.36
C TYR A 256 -12.28 -4.91 10.48
N PHE A 257 -13.13 -5.93 10.62
CA PHE A 257 -14.29 -6.13 9.75
C PHE A 257 -15.36 -5.04 9.86
N GLU A 258 -15.43 -4.36 11.00
CA GLU A 258 -16.39 -3.26 11.27
C GLU A 258 -15.89 -1.88 10.78
N CYS A 259 -14.73 -1.84 10.11
CA CYS A 259 -14.25 -0.63 9.47
C CYS A 259 -15.13 -0.24 8.28
N PRO A 260 -15.54 1.04 8.12
CA PRO A 260 -16.33 1.50 6.97
C PRO A 260 -15.66 1.24 5.60
N PHE A 261 -14.33 1.07 5.59
CA PHE A 261 -13.53 0.81 4.40
C PHE A 261 -13.15 -0.66 4.22
N ASN A 262 -13.62 -1.58 5.08
CA ASN A 262 -13.29 -3.00 4.96
C ASN A 262 -13.90 -3.59 3.68
N ARG A 263 -13.12 -4.41 2.98
CA ARG A 263 -13.51 -5.05 1.71
C ARG A 263 -13.17 -6.55 1.71
N VAL A 264 -13.17 -7.16 2.89
CA VAL A 264 -13.06 -8.61 3.04
C VAL A 264 -14.42 -9.24 2.73
N PRO A 265 -14.49 -10.27 1.86
CA PRO A 265 -15.73 -10.99 1.59
C PRO A 265 -16.33 -11.65 2.84
N ALA A 266 -17.67 -11.73 2.91
CA ALA A 266 -18.39 -12.26 4.06
C ALA A 266 -18.05 -13.73 4.35
N GLU A 267 -17.75 -14.52 3.32
CA GLU A 267 -17.37 -15.92 3.42
C GLU A 267 -16.03 -16.07 4.16
N VAL A 268 -15.05 -15.24 3.81
CA VAL A 268 -13.72 -15.22 4.45
C VAL A 268 -13.83 -14.75 5.90
N ARG A 269 -14.71 -13.77 6.19
CA ARG A 269 -15.01 -13.31 7.54
C ARG A 269 -15.56 -14.45 8.42
N LYS A 270 -16.61 -15.14 7.94
CA LYS A 270 -17.24 -16.26 8.66
C LYS A 270 -16.24 -17.40 8.93
N GLU A 271 -15.39 -17.71 7.95
CA GLU A 271 -14.35 -18.73 8.10
C GLU A 271 -13.33 -18.35 9.19
N PHE A 272 -12.91 -17.09 9.22
CA PHE A 272 -11.98 -16.59 10.23
C PHE A 272 -12.59 -16.64 11.64
N GLU A 273 -13.82 -16.16 11.81
CA GLU A 273 -14.53 -16.17 13.10
C GLU A 273 -14.72 -17.61 13.62
N LYS A 274 -15.06 -18.56 12.75
CA LYS A 274 -15.15 -19.99 13.10
C LYS A 274 -13.81 -20.55 13.61
N LYS A 275 -12.72 -20.32 12.87
CA LYS A 275 -11.37 -20.78 13.24
C LYS A 275 -10.83 -20.12 14.51
N ASP A 276 -11.26 -18.89 14.80
CA ASP A 276 -10.88 -18.20 16.03
C ASP A 276 -11.62 -18.78 17.24
N PHE A 277 -12.92 -19.05 17.08
CA PHE A 277 -13.74 -19.71 18.08
C PHE A 277 -13.23 -21.13 18.43
N GLU A 278 -12.91 -21.95 17.43
CA GLU A 278 -12.32 -23.28 17.62
C GLU A 278 -10.99 -23.20 18.40
N ARG A 279 -10.17 -22.18 18.16
CA ARG A 279 -8.92 -21.95 18.91
C ARG A 279 -9.13 -21.50 20.35
N MET A 280 -10.26 -20.89 20.69
CA MET A 280 -10.60 -20.53 22.06
C MET A 280 -11.12 -21.73 22.86
N ILE A 281 -11.83 -22.66 22.23
CA ILE A 281 -12.35 -23.87 22.91
C ILE A 281 -11.23 -24.89 23.20
N LEU A 282 -10.21 -24.96 22.34
CA LEU A 282 -9.09 -25.91 22.47
C LEU A 282 -7.96 -25.43 23.41
N LYS A 283 -8.12 -24.29 24.07
CA LYS A 283 -7.19 -23.76 25.06
C LYS A 283 -7.80 -23.78 26.45
#